data_AF-A0A7X5TPR3-F1
#
_entry.id   AF-A0A7X5TPR3-F1
#
_cell.length_a   1.000
_cell.length_b   1.000
_cell.length_c   1.000
_cell.angle_alpha   90.00
_cell.angle_beta   90.00
_cell.angle_gamma   90.00
#
_symmetry.space_group_name_H-M   'P 1'
#
loop_
_entity.id
_entity.type
_entity.pdbx_description
1 polymer ?
#
loop_
_entity_poly.entity_id
_entity_poly.type
_entity_poly.pdbx_seq_one_letter_code
_entity_poly.pdbx_strand_id
1 'polypeptide(L)'
;MAPRKTASKKAPAAKRGKATKATSKKAAKDAPATTTRASRKSTPDAPAGDSYVMYSPEIGAAVCALISEGASVRAIAAQTGMPSKAAIFQWLAKHEDFRVAYMAATHERAHARYESMDEVIYDLRHGRIDARSARVMVDTLKWQCAIESPERYGQVSRHELTGKNGGPIKSQQLPAADMTPEERQAEIRNLAAQHPELFATVASGPAH
;
A
#
# COMPACT_ATOMS: atom_id res chain seq x y z
N MET A 1 44.28 -46.69 -2.75
CA MET A 1 44.73 -45.30 -2.49
C MET A 1 43.58 -44.56 -1.83
N ALA A 2 43.64 -44.35 -0.52
CA ALA A 2 42.64 -43.61 0.24
C ALA A 2 43.32 -42.41 0.93
N PRO A 3 42.80 -41.17 0.79
CA PRO A 3 43.24 -40.07 1.62
C PRO A 3 42.25 -39.82 2.78
N ARG A 4 42.79 -40.13 3.96
CA ARG A 4 42.64 -39.49 5.28
C ARG A 4 41.54 -38.44 5.48
N LYS A 5 40.69 -38.75 6.46
CA LYS A 5 39.89 -37.80 7.25
C LYS A 5 40.79 -36.80 7.97
N THR A 6 40.51 -35.51 7.85
CA THR A 6 40.99 -34.48 8.77
C THR A 6 39.80 -33.80 9.42
N ALA A 7 39.62 -34.08 10.71
CA ALA A 7 38.75 -33.31 11.60
C ALA A 7 39.41 -31.96 11.90
N SER A 8 38.69 -30.85 11.68
CA SER A 8 39.11 -29.54 12.16
C SER A 8 38.17 -29.05 13.26
N LYS A 9 38.84 -28.61 14.34
CA LYS A 9 38.34 -28.27 15.67
C LYS A 9 37.37 -27.08 15.64
N LYS A 10 36.27 -27.22 16.39
CA LYS A 10 35.36 -26.16 16.81
C LYS A 10 35.90 -25.51 18.10
N ALA A 11 35.92 -24.18 18.17
CA ALA A 11 36.26 -23.38 19.36
C ALA A 11 35.49 -22.04 19.31
N PRO A 12 35.19 -21.39 20.45
CA PRO A 12 33.80 -21.04 20.77
C PRO A 12 33.46 -19.54 20.88
N ALA A 13 32.15 -19.33 21.03
CA ALA A 13 31.37 -18.13 21.37
C ALA A 13 32.09 -16.96 22.06
N ALA A 14 31.97 -15.77 21.47
CA ALA A 14 32.22 -14.49 22.11
C ALA A 14 30.95 -13.95 22.79
N LYS A 15 31.15 -13.45 24.01
CA LYS A 15 30.13 -13.13 25.02
C LYS A 15 29.35 -11.85 24.71
N ARG A 16 28.06 -11.92 25.07
CA ARG A 16 27.09 -10.84 25.22
C ARG A 16 27.58 -9.83 26.28
N GLY A 17 27.79 -8.58 25.89
CA GLY A 17 27.98 -7.44 26.78
C GLY A 17 26.65 -6.78 27.13
N LYS A 18 26.38 -6.62 28.42
CA LYS A 18 25.19 -6.01 29.02
C LYS A 18 25.58 -4.60 29.49
N ALA A 19 24.92 -3.56 28.98
CA ALA A 19 25.02 -2.18 29.48
C ALA A 19 23.58 -1.61 29.53
N THR A 20 22.93 -1.72 30.69
CA THR A 20 22.70 -0.65 31.69
C THR A 20 21.69 0.41 31.26
N LYS A 21 20.52 0.28 31.86
CA LYS A 21 19.42 1.25 31.93
C LYS A 21 19.86 2.42 32.81
N ALA A 22 19.90 3.63 32.25
CA ALA A 22 20.03 4.87 32.99
C ALA A 22 18.72 5.65 32.91
N THR A 23 18.08 5.74 34.07
CA THR A 23 16.92 6.54 34.41
C THR A 23 17.33 8.01 34.51
N SER A 24 16.54 8.93 33.96
CA SER A 24 16.39 10.26 34.56
C SER A 24 14.96 10.75 34.35
N LYS A 25 14.47 11.42 35.37
CA LYS A 25 13.07 11.67 35.74
C LYS A 25 12.92 13.18 35.90
N LYS A 26 11.79 13.73 35.42
CA LYS A 26 11.12 14.97 35.88
C LYS A 26 11.88 16.31 35.62
N ALA A 27 11.25 17.47 35.48
CA ALA A 27 9.87 17.92 35.73
C ALA A 27 9.57 19.26 35.01
N ALA A 28 8.27 19.50 34.81
CA ALA A 28 7.55 20.78 34.86
C ALA A 28 7.87 21.81 33.74
N LYS A 29 6.91 22.61 33.25
CA LYS A 29 5.76 23.25 33.91
C LYS A 29 4.83 23.83 32.84
N ASP A 30 3.55 23.89 33.18
CA ASP A 30 2.43 24.37 32.37
C ASP A 30 2.46 25.85 31.92
N ALA A 31 1.75 26.06 30.80
CA ALA A 31 0.91 27.21 30.40
C ALA A 31 1.58 28.42 29.68
N PRO A 32 0.80 29.26 28.96
CA PRO A 32 0.60 29.13 27.52
C PRO A 32 1.00 30.42 26.76
N ALA A 33 1.51 30.29 25.53
CA ALA A 33 1.73 31.44 24.65
C ALA A 33 1.05 31.21 23.30
N THR A 34 -0.19 31.68 23.22
CA THR A 34 -0.85 32.04 21.97
C THR A 34 0.05 33.02 21.22
N THR A 35 0.64 32.57 20.12
CA THR A 35 1.21 33.46 19.11
C THR A 35 0.57 33.12 17.78
N THR A 36 -0.37 33.98 17.41
CA THR A 36 -0.89 34.19 16.07
C THR A 36 0.21 34.01 15.02
N ARG A 37 0.16 32.94 14.24
CA ARG A 37 1.06 32.76 13.09
C ARG A 37 0.55 33.66 11.96
N ALA A 38 1.06 34.88 11.95
CA ALA A 38 0.96 35.80 10.83
C ALA A 38 1.39 35.12 9.52
N SER A 39 0.59 35.37 8.48
CA SER A 39 0.83 35.00 7.09
C SER A 39 2.27 35.30 6.69
N ARG A 40 3.04 34.25 6.41
CA ARG A 40 4.40 34.39 5.89
C ARG A 40 4.29 34.45 4.36
N LYS A 41 4.35 35.68 3.82
CA LYS A 41 4.62 35.91 2.39
C LYS A 41 5.86 35.11 2.00
N SER A 42 5.72 34.19 1.06
CA SER A 42 6.83 33.49 0.43
C SER A 42 7.49 34.43 -0.58
N THR A 43 8.74 34.82 -0.34
CA THR A 43 9.63 35.36 -1.37
C THR A 43 10.32 34.21 -2.11
N PRO A 44 10.64 34.35 -3.42
CA PRO A 44 11.13 33.26 -4.25
C PRO A 44 12.66 33.26 -4.32
N ASP A 45 13.30 32.29 -3.69
CA ASP A 45 14.71 31.96 -3.92
C ASP A 45 14.83 30.48 -4.32
N ALA A 46 14.42 30.17 -5.55
CA ALA A 46 14.70 28.92 -6.22
C ALA A 46 15.39 29.23 -7.57
N PRO A 47 16.36 28.41 -8.00
CA PRO A 47 17.19 28.71 -9.16
C PRO A 47 16.33 28.78 -10.43
N ALA A 48 16.62 29.77 -11.28
CA ALA A 48 16.03 29.94 -12.59
C ALA A 48 16.27 28.68 -13.45
N GLY A 49 15.22 27.90 -13.68
CA GLY A 49 15.31 26.67 -14.49
C GLY A 49 14.01 25.86 -14.60
N ASP A 50 13.06 26.01 -13.66
CA ASP A 50 11.75 25.37 -13.75
C ASP A 50 10.75 26.34 -14.38
N SER A 51 10.58 26.27 -15.71
CA SER A 51 9.49 26.99 -16.38
C SER A 51 8.16 26.49 -15.83
N TYR A 52 7.37 27.37 -15.22
CA TYR A 52 6.04 27.01 -14.74
C TYR A 52 5.17 26.60 -15.94
N VAL A 53 4.82 25.31 -16.02
CA VAL A 53 3.92 24.78 -17.05
C VAL A 53 2.49 24.98 -16.59
N MET A 54 1.71 25.73 -17.35
CA MET A 54 0.27 25.91 -17.13
C MET A 54 -0.50 24.70 -17.65
N TYR A 55 -1.69 24.44 -17.09
CA TYR A 55 -2.56 23.41 -17.63
C TYR A 55 -3.03 23.81 -19.02
N SER A 56 -2.89 22.88 -19.96
CA SER A 56 -3.64 22.87 -21.21
C SER A 56 -4.08 21.43 -21.48
N PRO A 57 -5.19 21.21 -22.21
CA PRO A 57 -5.63 19.88 -22.59
C PRO A 57 -4.54 19.07 -23.32
N GLU A 58 -3.71 19.73 -24.12
CA GLU A 58 -2.62 19.11 -24.89
C GLU A 58 -1.52 18.59 -23.97
N ILE A 59 -1.10 19.38 -22.98
CA ILE A 59 -0.11 18.95 -21.99
C ILE A 59 -0.71 17.86 -21.09
N GLY A 60 -1.99 17.98 -20.72
CA GLY A 60 -2.71 16.93 -19.99
C GLY A 60 -2.70 15.60 -20.77
N ALA A 61 -2.99 15.64 -22.06
CA ALA A 61 -2.94 14.46 -22.93
C ALA A 61 -1.52 13.88 -23.02
N ALA A 62 -0.49 14.72 -23.14
CA ALA A 62 0.91 14.27 -23.18
C ALA A 62 1.32 13.57 -21.86
N VAL A 63 0.90 14.12 -20.71
CA VAL A 63 1.11 13.46 -19.40
C VAL A 63 0.42 12.11 -19.37
N CYS A 64 -0.84 12.02 -19.80
CA CYS A 64 -1.58 10.76 -19.84
C CYS A 64 -0.92 9.72 -20.75
N ALA A 65 -0.44 10.12 -21.93
CA ALA A 65 0.28 9.22 -22.85
C ALA A 65 1.53 8.60 -22.19
N LEU A 66 2.35 9.42 -21.52
CA LEU A 66 3.52 8.93 -20.80
C LEU A 66 3.15 8.02 -19.62
N ILE A 67 2.05 8.33 -18.91
CA ILE A 67 1.55 7.45 -17.84
C ILE A 67 1.16 6.09 -18.41
N SER A 68 0.38 6.04 -19.50
CA SER A 68 -0.03 4.76 -20.11
C SER A 68 1.15 3.91 -20.57
N GLU A 69 2.26 4.53 -20.99
CA GLU A 69 3.49 3.83 -21.39
C GLU A 69 4.32 3.27 -20.22
N GLY A 70 3.89 3.43 -18.96
CA GLY A 70 4.63 2.93 -17.80
C GLY A 70 5.29 4.02 -16.94
N ALA A 71 5.35 5.27 -17.42
CA ALA A 71 6.11 6.31 -16.73
C ALA A 71 5.53 6.62 -15.35
N SER A 72 6.42 6.91 -14.40
CA SER A 72 6.03 7.46 -13.11
C SER A 72 5.84 8.97 -13.23
N VAL A 73 4.95 9.54 -12.39
CA VAL A 73 4.78 11.00 -12.30
C VAL A 73 6.11 11.71 -12.00
N ARG A 74 7.02 11.05 -11.27
CA ARG A 74 8.37 11.56 -11.01
C ARG A 74 9.21 11.61 -12.29
N ALA A 75 9.16 10.57 -13.12
CA ALA A 75 9.90 10.52 -14.38
C ALA A 75 9.38 11.59 -15.35
N ILE A 76 8.06 11.77 -15.43
CA ILE A 76 7.43 12.81 -16.26
C ILE A 76 7.88 14.20 -15.80
N ALA A 77 7.78 14.48 -14.49
CA ALA A 77 8.18 15.78 -13.93
C ALA A 77 9.69 16.09 -14.06
N ALA A 78 10.52 15.12 -14.43
CA ALA A 78 11.94 15.32 -14.68
C ALA A 78 12.24 15.70 -16.15
N GLN A 79 11.26 15.57 -17.06
CA GLN A 79 11.44 15.93 -18.46
C GLN A 79 11.29 17.45 -18.66
N THR A 80 12.10 18.00 -19.56
CA THR A 80 12.02 19.42 -19.93
C THR A 80 10.66 19.74 -20.57
N GLY A 81 10.00 20.80 -20.11
CA GLY A 81 8.69 21.22 -20.62
C GLY A 81 7.50 20.44 -20.04
N MET A 82 7.73 19.52 -19.09
CA MET A 82 6.65 18.82 -18.37
C MET A 82 6.29 19.51 -17.06
N PRO A 83 5.03 19.40 -16.61
CA PRO A 83 4.62 19.96 -15.34
C PRO A 83 5.27 19.25 -14.15
N SER A 84 5.51 20.01 -13.08
CA SER A 84 5.96 19.43 -11.82
C SER A 84 4.94 18.42 -11.26
N LYS A 85 5.40 17.49 -10.44
CA LYS A 85 4.55 16.54 -9.71
C LYS A 85 3.40 17.26 -8.96
N ALA A 86 3.69 18.40 -8.34
CA ALA A 86 2.70 19.19 -7.61
C ALA A 86 1.65 19.78 -8.55
N ALA A 87 2.04 20.28 -9.72
CA ALA A 87 1.12 20.81 -10.72
C ALA A 87 0.19 19.71 -11.24
N ILE A 88 0.72 18.52 -11.58
CA ILE A 88 -0.09 17.37 -12.04
C ILE A 88 -1.19 17.02 -11.02
N PHE A 89 -0.85 16.91 -9.73
CA PHE A 89 -1.84 16.60 -8.69
C PHE A 89 -2.85 17.74 -8.47
N GLN A 90 -2.44 19.00 -8.63
CA GLN A 90 -3.38 20.11 -8.61
C GLN A 90 -4.36 20.07 -9.78
N TRP A 91 -3.88 19.68 -10.98
CA TRP A 91 -4.73 19.56 -12.15
C TRP A 91 -5.74 18.44 -11.99
N LEU A 92 -5.33 17.29 -11.42
CA LEU A 92 -6.24 16.19 -11.09
C LEU A 92 -7.36 16.59 -10.14
N ALA A 93 -7.16 17.59 -9.28
CA ALA A 93 -8.20 18.11 -8.40
C ALA A 93 -9.14 19.11 -9.10
N LYS A 94 -8.60 19.91 -10.04
CA LYS A 94 -9.31 21.05 -10.65
C LYS A 94 -10.00 20.74 -11.98
N HIS A 95 -9.51 19.76 -12.73
CA HIS A 95 -9.94 19.46 -14.10
C HIS A 95 -10.48 18.01 -14.16
N GLU A 96 -11.80 17.86 -14.28
CA GLU A 96 -12.48 16.55 -14.32
C GLU A 96 -12.11 15.75 -15.57
N ASP A 97 -12.10 16.41 -16.73
CA ASP A 97 -11.67 15.84 -18.02
C ASP A 97 -10.27 15.22 -17.93
N PHE A 98 -9.32 15.96 -17.36
CA PHE A 98 -7.97 15.45 -17.14
C PHE A 98 -7.94 14.28 -16.16
N ARG A 99 -8.72 14.35 -15.07
CA ARG A 99 -8.80 13.27 -14.09
C ARG A 99 -9.33 11.98 -14.71
N VAL A 100 -10.40 12.04 -15.50
CA VAL A 100 -10.96 10.89 -16.21
C VAL A 100 -9.92 10.28 -17.16
N ALA A 101 -9.26 11.12 -17.98
CA ALA A 101 -8.21 10.68 -18.89
C ALA A 101 -7.01 10.06 -18.14
N TYR A 102 -6.61 10.64 -17.01
CA TYR A 102 -5.51 10.14 -16.19
C TYR A 102 -5.84 8.79 -15.53
N MET A 103 -7.09 8.58 -15.11
CA MET A 103 -7.51 7.28 -14.58
C MET A 103 -7.48 6.20 -15.66
N ALA A 104 -7.95 6.50 -16.87
CA ALA A 104 -7.82 5.59 -18.01
C ALA A 104 -6.35 5.30 -18.37
N ALA A 105 -5.49 6.31 -18.35
CA ALA A 105 -4.06 6.12 -18.57
C ALA A 105 -3.40 5.29 -17.46
N THR A 106 -3.83 5.45 -16.20
CA THR A 106 -3.34 4.64 -15.07
C THR A 106 -3.76 3.17 -15.22
N HIS A 107 -4.97 2.93 -15.72
CA HIS A 107 -5.45 1.59 -16.05
C HIS A 107 -4.58 0.94 -17.14
N GLU A 108 -4.29 1.66 -18.23
CA GLU A 108 -3.40 1.18 -19.30
C GLU A 108 -1.96 0.97 -18.80
N ARG A 109 -1.48 1.83 -17.89
CA ARG A 109 -0.16 1.69 -17.28
C ARG A 109 0.05 0.33 -16.61
N ALA A 110 -1.03 -0.28 -16.08
CA ALA A 110 -0.96 -1.60 -15.50
C ALA A 110 -0.45 -2.63 -16.53
N HIS A 111 -0.86 -2.50 -17.80
CA HIS A 111 -0.41 -3.37 -18.88
C HIS A 111 1.05 -3.11 -19.25
N ALA A 112 1.45 -1.85 -19.43
CA ALA A 112 2.86 -1.51 -19.69
C ALA A 112 3.80 -2.03 -18.57
N ARG A 113 3.37 -1.96 -17.31
CA ARG A 113 4.10 -2.53 -16.17
C ARG A 113 4.16 -4.05 -16.18
N TYR A 114 3.08 -4.70 -16.59
CA TYR A 114 3.06 -6.14 -16.76
C TYR A 114 4.11 -6.57 -17.78
N GLU A 115 4.17 -5.93 -18.95
CA GLU A 115 5.19 -6.21 -19.97
C GLU A 115 6.61 -5.90 -19.47
N SER A 116 6.80 -4.85 -18.65
CA SER A 116 8.12 -4.52 -18.08
C SER A 116 8.72 -5.61 -17.17
N MET A 117 7.92 -6.59 -16.73
CA MET A 117 8.45 -7.73 -15.99
C MET A 117 9.41 -8.59 -16.84
N ASP A 118 9.23 -8.62 -18.16
CA ASP A 118 10.12 -9.36 -19.06
C ASP A 118 11.53 -8.76 -19.07
N GLU A 119 11.66 -7.44 -18.93
CA GLU A 119 12.95 -6.77 -18.77
C GLU A 119 13.64 -7.17 -17.45
N VAL A 120 12.88 -7.28 -16.36
CA VAL A 120 13.42 -7.77 -15.08
C VAL A 120 13.90 -9.23 -15.21
N ILE A 121 13.16 -10.08 -15.92
CA ILE A 121 13.55 -11.47 -16.19
C ILE A 121 14.80 -11.52 -17.07
N TYR A 122 14.88 -10.67 -18.09
CA TYR A 122 16.02 -10.55 -18.98
C TYR A 122 17.27 -10.12 -18.21
N ASP A 123 17.19 -9.07 -17.40
CA ASP A 123 18.30 -8.58 -16.58
C ASP A 123 18.79 -9.62 -15.57
N LEU A 124 17.86 -10.38 -14.95
CA LEU A 124 18.22 -11.47 -14.04
C LEU A 124 18.97 -12.58 -14.77
N ARG A 125 18.49 -13.01 -15.95
CA ARG A 125 19.15 -14.06 -16.76
C ARG A 125 20.55 -13.68 -17.20
N HIS A 126 20.80 -12.39 -17.41
CA HIS A 126 22.10 -11.85 -17.81
C HIS A 126 22.98 -11.41 -16.63
N GLY A 127 22.54 -11.65 -15.39
CA GLY A 127 23.32 -11.33 -14.19
C GLY A 127 23.50 -9.84 -13.92
N ARG A 128 22.66 -8.97 -14.52
CA ARG A 128 22.70 -7.51 -14.28
C ARG A 128 22.08 -7.15 -12.93
N ILE A 129 21.20 -8.00 -12.42
CA ILE A 129 20.55 -7.91 -11.12
C ILE A 129 20.58 -9.26 -10.41
N ASP A 130 20.56 -9.25 -9.08
CA ASP A 130 20.47 -10.47 -8.28
C ASP A 130 19.01 -10.94 -8.08
N ALA A 131 18.84 -12.21 -7.71
CA ALA A 131 17.53 -12.83 -7.55
C ALA A 131 16.65 -12.17 -6.46
N ARG A 132 17.23 -11.56 -5.41
CA ARG A 132 16.45 -10.87 -4.38
C ARG A 132 15.91 -9.55 -4.91
N SER A 133 16.74 -8.79 -5.63
CA SER A 133 16.32 -7.56 -6.29
C SER A 133 15.23 -7.84 -7.32
N ALA A 134 15.43 -8.85 -8.18
CA ALA A 134 14.43 -9.27 -9.17
C ALA A 134 13.09 -9.61 -8.53
N ARG A 135 13.11 -10.37 -7.42
CA ARG A 135 11.89 -10.71 -6.68
C ARG A 135 11.15 -9.49 -6.17
N VAL A 136 11.84 -8.55 -5.51
CA VAL A 136 11.22 -7.33 -4.99
C VAL A 136 10.59 -6.51 -6.13
N MET A 137 11.28 -6.40 -7.27
CA MET A 137 10.77 -5.68 -8.43
C MET A 137 9.51 -6.34 -9.00
N VAL A 138 9.53 -7.64 -9.26
CA VAL A 138 8.36 -8.38 -9.79
C VAL A 138 7.18 -8.33 -8.82
N ASP A 139 7.42 -8.54 -7.52
CA ASP A 139 6.34 -8.49 -6.51
C ASP A 139 5.72 -7.08 -6.43
N THR A 140 6.53 -6.03 -6.53
CA THR A 140 6.06 -4.63 -6.56
C THR A 140 5.24 -4.35 -7.81
N LEU A 141 5.72 -4.78 -8.99
CA LEU A 141 5.00 -4.60 -10.26
C LEU A 141 3.65 -5.33 -10.24
N LYS A 142 3.62 -6.58 -9.75
CA LYS A 142 2.36 -7.34 -9.62
C LYS A 142 1.34 -6.64 -8.72
N TRP A 143 1.80 -6.13 -7.57
CA TRP A 143 0.94 -5.37 -6.66
C TRP A 143 0.42 -4.09 -7.30
N GLN A 144 1.26 -3.36 -8.05
CA GLN A 144 0.84 -2.16 -8.78
C GLN A 144 -0.20 -2.49 -9.85
N CYS A 145 0.03 -3.51 -10.70
CA CYS A 145 -0.92 -3.94 -11.72
C CYS A 145 -2.27 -4.29 -11.10
N ALA A 146 -2.30 -5.00 -9.97
CA ALA A 146 -3.53 -5.39 -9.27
C ALA A 146 -4.29 -4.20 -8.67
N ILE A 147 -3.63 -3.09 -8.35
CA ILE A 147 -4.29 -1.86 -7.88
C ILE A 147 -4.81 -1.03 -9.05
N GLU A 148 -4.02 -0.91 -10.11
CA GLU A 148 -4.31 -0.02 -11.24
C GLU A 148 -5.36 -0.60 -12.20
N SER A 149 -5.40 -1.93 -12.33
CA SER A 149 -6.40 -2.65 -13.14
C SER A 149 -6.84 -3.92 -12.39
N PRO A 150 -7.64 -3.77 -11.30
CA PRO A 150 -8.05 -4.90 -10.46
C PRO A 150 -8.85 -5.97 -11.21
N GLU A 151 -9.63 -5.59 -12.21
CA GLU A 151 -10.41 -6.52 -13.02
C GLU A 151 -9.57 -7.41 -13.94
N ARG A 152 -8.36 -6.97 -14.34
CA ARG A 152 -7.45 -7.77 -15.19
C ARG A 152 -6.39 -8.50 -14.39
N TYR A 153 -5.78 -7.83 -13.40
CA TYR A 153 -4.62 -8.33 -12.67
C TYR A 153 -4.87 -8.60 -11.19
N GLY A 154 -6.08 -8.29 -10.70
CA GLY A 154 -6.48 -8.61 -9.34
C GLY A 154 -6.58 -10.12 -9.10
N GLN A 155 -6.46 -10.51 -7.83
CA GLN A 155 -6.61 -11.90 -7.43
C GLN A 155 -8.09 -12.27 -7.40
N VAL A 156 -8.50 -13.24 -8.22
CA VAL A 156 -9.86 -13.79 -8.19
C VAL A 156 -9.88 -14.96 -7.20
N SER A 157 -10.63 -14.82 -6.12
CA SER A 157 -10.86 -15.91 -5.16
C SER A 157 -12.30 -16.38 -5.24
N ARG A 158 -12.49 -17.68 -5.48
CA ARG A 158 -13.80 -18.34 -5.42
C ARG A 158 -13.90 -19.09 -4.09
N HIS A 159 -14.81 -18.64 -3.23
CA HIS A 159 -15.05 -19.28 -1.94
C HIS A 159 -16.36 -20.07 -2.00
N GLU A 160 -16.31 -21.32 -1.54
CA GLU A 160 -17.50 -22.10 -1.24
C GLU A 160 -17.82 -21.90 0.25
N LEU A 161 -18.99 -21.34 0.53
CA LEU A 161 -19.44 -21.11 1.89
C LEU A 161 -20.37 -22.25 2.29
N THR A 162 -19.98 -22.98 3.34
CA THR A 162 -20.79 -24.06 3.92
C THR A 162 -21.03 -23.80 5.40
N GLY A 163 -22.13 -24.34 5.91
CA GLY A 163 -22.42 -24.39 7.33
C GLY A 163 -21.57 -25.43 8.05
N LYS A 164 -21.84 -25.61 9.34
CA LYS A 164 -21.12 -26.56 10.19
C LYS A 164 -21.03 -27.95 9.53
N ASN A 165 -19.82 -28.50 9.50
CA ASN A 165 -19.50 -29.80 8.90
C ASN A 165 -19.88 -29.93 7.41
N GLY A 166 -19.81 -28.85 6.63
CA GLY A 166 -20.16 -28.87 5.21
C GLY A 166 -21.66 -28.87 4.94
N GLY A 167 -22.49 -28.71 5.99
CA GLY A 167 -23.95 -28.64 5.86
C GLY A 167 -24.44 -27.31 5.29
N PRO A 168 -25.76 -27.13 5.12
CA PRO A 168 -26.33 -25.86 4.67
C PRO A 168 -26.02 -24.70 5.64
N ILE A 169 -25.83 -23.50 5.10
CA ILE A 169 -25.77 -22.27 5.90
C ILE A 169 -27.15 -22.06 6.53
N LYS A 170 -27.19 -22.02 7.86
CA LYS A 170 -28.42 -21.71 8.62
C LYS A 170 -28.48 -20.20 8.85
N SER A 171 -29.48 -19.53 8.30
CA SER A 171 -29.77 -18.12 8.56
C SER A 171 -31.07 -17.99 9.35
N GLN A 172 -31.05 -17.26 10.47
CA GLN A 172 -32.26 -16.83 11.17
C GLN A 172 -32.53 -15.37 10.84
N GLN A 173 -33.73 -15.08 10.34
CA GLN A 173 -34.15 -13.72 10.02
C GLN A 173 -34.95 -13.17 11.19
N LEU A 174 -34.45 -12.07 11.78
CA LEU A 174 -35.20 -11.36 12.81
C LEU A 174 -36.39 -10.64 12.17
N PRO A 175 -37.55 -10.60 12.85
CA PRO A 175 -38.72 -9.93 12.32
C PRO A 175 -38.40 -8.44 12.07
N ALA A 176 -38.67 -7.98 10.86
CA ALA A 176 -38.51 -6.58 10.43
C ALA A 176 -39.65 -5.67 10.90
N ALA A 177 -40.27 -5.98 12.04
CA ALA A 177 -41.29 -5.12 12.62
C ALA A 177 -40.67 -3.81 13.11
N ASP A 178 -41.51 -2.80 13.41
CA ASP A 178 -41.21 -1.44 13.87
C ASP A 178 -40.43 -1.36 15.21
N MET A 179 -39.43 -2.21 15.39
CA MET A 179 -38.52 -2.23 16.52
C MET A 179 -37.55 -1.07 16.39
N THR A 180 -37.47 -0.30 17.45
CA THR A 180 -36.44 0.72 17.61
C THR A 180 -35.04 0.08 17.57
N PRO A 181 -33.99 0.84 17.21
CA PRO A 181 -32.62 0.34 17.25
C PRO A 181 -32.22 -0.27 18.61
N GLU A 182 -32.79 0.22 19.70
CA GLU A 182 -32.54 -0.26 21.06
C GLU A 182 -33.15 -1.64 21.32
N GLU A 183 -34.39 -1.87 20.90
CA GLU A 183 -35.07 -3.16 21.01
C GLU A 183 -34.38 -4.22 20.14
N ARG A 184 -33.93 -3.85 18.94
CA ARG A 184 -33.13 -4.75 18.08
C ARG A 184 -31.82 -5.12 18.75
N GLN A 185 -31.15 -4.17 19.40
CA GLN A 185 -29.89 -4.42 20.10
C GLN A 185 -30.08 -5.28 21.35
N ALA A 186 -31.19 -5.11 22.07
CA ALA A 186 -31.57 -5.95 23.20
C ALA A 186 -31.84 -7.39 22.77
N GLU A 187 -32.54 -7.59 21.66
CA GLU A 187 -32.84 -8.92 21.13
C GLU A 187 -31.59 -9.63 20.61
N ILE A 188 -30.68 -8.91 19.93
CA ILE A 188 -29.37 -9.45 19.55
C ILE A 188 -28.59 -9.91 20.79
N ARG A 189 -28.59 -9.12 21.87
CA ARG A 189 -27.93 -9.49 23.13
C ARG A 189 -28.56 -10.73 23.76
N ASN A 190 -29.88 -10.83 23.73
CA ASN A 190 -30.63 -11.97 24.26
C ASN A 190 -30.30 -13.25 23.47
N LEU A 191 -30.34 -13.20 22.14
CA LEU A 191 -29.97 -14.31 21.27
C LEU A 191 -28.50 -14.72 21.45
N ALA A 192 -27.60 -13.75 21.65
CA ALA A 192 -26.21 -14.02 21.96
C ALA A 192 -26.01 -14.72 23.31
N ALA A 193 -26.86 -14.45 24.29
CA ALA A 193 -26.86 -15.16 25.58
C ALA A 193 -27.46 -16.56 25.48
N GLN A 194 -28.46 -16.77 24.61
CA GLN A 194 -29.10 -18.08 24.38
C GLN A 194 -28.23 -19.02 23.53
N HIS A 195 -27.47 -18.47 22.60
CA HIS A 195 -26.59 -19.19 21.69
C HIS A 195 -25.13 -18.74 21.85
N PRO A 196 -24.51 -18.89 23.04
CA PRO A 196 -23.14 -18.45 23.26
C PRO A 196 -22.14 -19.09 22.28
N GLU A 197 -22.43 -20.28 21.76
CA GLU A 197 -21.64 -20.99 20.75
C GLU A 197 -21.61 -20.29 19.38
N LEU A 198 -22.60 -19.46 19.06
CA LEU A 198 -22.68 -18.71 17.80
C LEU A 198 -22.00 -17.34 17.89
N PHE A 199 -21.76 -16.83 19.10
CA PHE A 199 -21.23 -15.48 19.36
C PHE A 199 -19.89 -15.47 20.10
N ALA A 200 -19.35 -16.63 20.46
CA ALA A 200 -18.00 -16.74 21.00
C ALA A 200 -16.98 -16.21 19.97
N THR A 201 -16.20 -15.20 20.38
CA THR A 201 -15.00 -14.80 19.65
C THR A 201 -14.09 -16.03 19.55
N VAL A 202 -13.58 -16.33 18.35
CA VAL A 202 -12.51 -17.31 18.15
C VAL A 202 -11.30 -16.86 18.97
N ALA A 203 -11.26 -17.28 20.24
CA ALA A 203 -10.15 -17.16 21.15
C ALA A 203 -9.60 -18.57 21.36
N SER A 204 -8.79 -19.01 20.40
CA SER A 204 -7.70 -19.98 20.60
C SER A 204 -7.16 -20.36 19.22
N GLY A 205 -6.13 -19.64 18.76
CA GLY A 205 -5.12 -20.24 17.89
C GLY A 205 -4.11 -20.96 18.80
N PRO A 206 -3.57 -22.13 18.40
CA PRO A 206 -2.63 -22.86 19.23
C PRO A 206 -1.39 -22.02 19.50
N ALA A 207 -1.02 -21.88 20.78
CA ALA A 207 0.31 -21.43 21.16
C ALA A 207 1.33 -22.49 20.70
N HIS A 208 2.26 -22.07 19.83
CA HIS A 208 3.45 -22.84 19.49
C HIS A 208 4.47 -22.82 20.64
#